data_AF-A0A434QQS3-F1
#
_entry.id   AF-A0A434QQS3-F1
#
_cell.length_a   1.000
_cell.length_b   1.000
_cell.length_c   1.000
_cell.angle_alpha   90.00
_cell.angle_beta   90.00
_cell.angle_gamma   90.00
#
_symmetry.space_group_name_H-M   'P 1'
#
loop_
_entity.id
_entity.type
_entity.pdbx_description
1 polymer ?
#
loop_
_entity_poly.entity_id
_entity_poly.type
_entity_poly.pdbx_seq_one_letter_code
_entity_poly.pdbx_strand_id
1 'polypeptide(L)'
;YVKAAAAWRIVGITGMLMAVIGFSYALYQSTEVKLVPYIVEVDRLGTAVTAGFAQQIEYADPRVVRATLGSFVSTFRSVTPDAVVQKQYIDRTYALLRTSDPATEKVNAWFRGNSPFEKAKTATVAVEVNNVVPLSNQSY
;
A
#
# COMPACT_ATOMS: atom_id res chain seq x y z
N TYR A 1 -16.44 -60.85 22.13
CA TYR A 1 -15.11 -60.39 21.66
C TYR A 1 -15.16 -59.46 20.46
N VAL A 2 -15.81 -59.80 19.34
CA VAL A 2 -15.83 -58.96 18.10
C VAL A 2 -16.47 -57.56 18.28
N LYS A 3 -17.53 -57.43 19.08
CA LYS A 3 -18.21 -56.13 19.33
C LYS A 3 -17.35 -55.13 20.12
N ALA A 4 -16.49 -55.62 21.01
CA ALA A 4 -15.60 -54.75 21.79
C ALA A 4 -14.52 -54.12 20.88
N ALA A 5 -13.92 -54.92 19.99
CA ALA A 5 -12.95 -54.41 19.01
C ALA A 5 -13.56 -53.38 18.04
N ALA A 6 -14.84 -53.56 17.65
CA ALA A 6 -15.56 -52.58 16.84
C ALA A 6 -15.81 -51.26 17.58
N ALA A 7 -16.17 -51.33 18.87
CA ALA A 7 -16.37 -50.14 19.70
C ALA A 7 -15.07 -49.31 19.86
N TRP A 8 -13.93 -49.98 20.10
CA TRP A 8 -12.63 -49.31 20.21
C TRP A 8 -12.19 -48.66 18.89
N ARG A 9 -12.51 -49.25 17.74
CA ARG A 9 -12.22 -48.66 16.44
C ARG A 9 -13.05 -47.39 16.19
N ILE A 10 -14.31 -47.38 16.60
CA ILE A 10 -15.17 -46.19 16.49
C ILE A 10 -14.60 -45.06 17.34
N VAL A 11 -14.24 -45.33 18.60
CA VAL A 11 -13.63 -44.32 19.50
C VAL A 11 -12.33 -43.76 18.92
N GLY A 12 -11.47 -44.63 18.35
CA GLY A 12 -10.24 -44.20 17.69
C GLY A 12 -10.49 -43.29 16.48
N ILE A 13 -11.45 -43.64 15.63
CA ILE A 13 -11.80 -42.84 14.44
C ILE A 13 -12.39 -41.48 14.86
N THR A 14 -13.28 -41.45 15.86
CA THR A 14 -13.86 -40.20 16.35
C THR A 14 -12.81 -39.30 16.98
N GLY A 15 -11.88 -39.86 17.77
CA GLY A 15 -10.76 -39.11 18.35
C GLY A 15 -9.83 -38.52 17.29
N MET A 16 -9.52 -39.29 16.24
CA MET A 16 -8.68 -38.82 15.14
C MET A 16 -9.36 -37.69 14.34
N LEU A 17 -10.68 -37.78 14.13
CA LEU A 17 -11.46 -36.71 13.50
C LEU A 17 -11.41 -35.40 14.30
N MET A 18 -11.60 -35.47 15.63
CA MET A 18 -11.51 -34.29 16.48
C MET A 18 -10.11 -33.67 16.47
N ALA A 19 -9.06 -34.50 16.46
CA ALA A 19 -7.69 -34.01 16.40
C ALA A 19 -7.40 -33.25 15.10
N VAL A 20 -7.87 -33.75 13.95
CA VAL A 20 -7.70 -33.08 12.65
C VAL A 20 -8.40 -31.72 12.64
N ILE A 21 -9.66 -31.66 13.09
CA ILE A 21 -10.43 -30.40 13.12
C ILE A 21 -9.74 -29.36 14.02
N GLY A 22 -9.31 -29.77 15.23
CA GLY A 22 -8.63 -28.87 16.16
C GLY A 22 -7.30 -28.36 15.61
N PHE A 23 -6.52 -29.22 14.97
CA PHE A 23 -5.23 -28.83 14.39
C PHE A 23 -5.38 -27.91 13.18
N SER A 24 -6.38 -28.16 12.32
CA SER A 24 -6.71 -27.27 11.20
C SER A 24 -7.12 -25.88 11.67
N TYR A 25 -7.93 -25.78 12.73
CA TYR A 25 -8.32 -24.50 13.32
C TYR A 25 -7.13 -23.76 13.95
N ALA A 26 -6.26 -24.47 14.68
CA ALA A 26 -5.04 -23.88 15.24
C ALA A 26 -4.08 -23.37 14.16
N LEU A 27 -3.94 -24.11 13.05
CA LEU A 27 -3.13 -23.68 11.91
C LEU A 27 -3.72 -22.42 11.24
N TYR A 28 -5.04 -22.37 11.07
CA TYR A 28 -5.72 -21.17 10.59
C TYR A 28 -5.45 -19.98 11.50
N GLN A 29 -5.58 -20.14 12.82
CA GLN A 29 -5.30 -19.08 13.79
C GLN A 29 -3.83 -18.61 13.76
N SER A 30 -2.88 -19.50 13.49
CA SER A 30 -1.44 -19.19 13.36
C SER A 30 -1.13 -18.33 12.12
N THR A 31 -1.98 -18.39 11.09
CA THR A 31 -1.80 -17.54 9.89
C THR A 31 -2.21 -16.09 10.11
N GLU A 32 -2.91 -15.78 11.21
CA GLU A 32 -3.20 -14.40 11.62
C GLU A 32 -1.99 -13.77 12.31
N VAL A 33 -1.14 -13.12 11.51
CA VAL A 33 -0.01 -12.34 12.00
C VAL A 33 -0.51 -11.03 12.62
N LYS A 34 -0.57 -10.97 13.96
CA LYS A 34 -0.76 -9.70 14.71
C LYS A 34 0.60 -9.05 14.98
N LEU A 35 1.17 -8.40 13.96
CA LEU A 35 2.31 -7.50 14.14
C LEU A 35 1.79 -6.13 14.54
N VAL A 36 2.04 -5.73 15.79
CA VAL A 36 1.80 -4.35 16.25
C VAL A 36 3.10 -3.58 16.07
N PRO A 37 3.25 -2.74 15.04
CA PRO A 37 4.46 -1.94 14.87
C PRO A 37 4.48 -0.82 15.92
N TYR A 38 5.61 -0.67 16.61
CA TYR A 38 5.86 0.42 17.54
C TYR A 38 6.60 1.53 16.79
N ILE A 39 6.01 2.73 16.72
CA ILE A 39 6.65 3.91 16.11
C ILE A 39 6.91 4.88 17.25
N VAL A 40 8.16 5.30 17.41
CA VAL A 40 8.56 6.38 18.30
C VAL A 40 8.95 7.58 17.45
N GLU A 41 8.14 8.63 17.48
CA GLU A 41 8.60 9.95 17.06
C GLU A 41 9.45 10.54 18.20
N VAL A 42 10.70 10.84 17.87
CA VAL A 42 11.59 11.61 18.75
C VAL A 42 11.55 13.06 18.28
N ASP A 43 10.89 13.92 19.04
CA ASP A 43 11.09 15.37 18.92
C ASP A 43 12.47 15.74 19.51
N ARG A 44 13.07 16.82 19.00
CA ARG A 44 14.46 17.27 19.26
C ARG A 44 14.77 17.66 20.72
N LEU A 45 13.86 17.41 21.66
CA LEU A 45 13.98 17.70 23.10
C LEU A 45 13.80 16.47 24.02
N GLY A 46 13.85 15.24 23.48
CA GLY A 46 14.19 14.04 24.28
C GLY A 46 13.18 13.57 25.32
N THR A 47 11.92 14.01 25.26
CA THR A 47 10.84 13.48 26.10
C THR A 47 9.96 12.52 25.29
N ALA A 48 9.99 11.24 25.66
CA ALA A 48 9.16 10.21 25.06
C ALA A 48 7.71 10.38 25.54
N VAL A 49 6.87 11.01 24.73
CA VAL A 49 5.41 10.99 24.94
C VAL A 49 4.89 9.71 24.30
N THR A 50 4.26 8.86 25.10
CA THR A 50 3.56 7.65 24.63
C THR A 50 2.37 8.09 23.76
N ALA A 51 2.57 8.14 22.45
CA ALA A 51 1.46 8.17 21.51
C ALA A 51 0.81 6.78 21.54
N GLY A 52 -0.49 6.72 21.85
CA GLY A 52 -1.26 5.48 21.90
C GLY A 52 -1.32 4.74 20.56
N PHE A 53 -2.11 3.66 20.54
CA PHE A 53 -2.32 2.80 19.37
C PHE A 53 -2.52 3.61 18.08
N ALA A 54 -1.73 3.32 17.05
CA ALA A 54 -2.05 3.74 15.69
C ALA A 54 -3.31 2.98 15.26
N GLN A 55 -4.47 3.61 15.41
CA GLN A 55 -5.71 3.12 14.84
C GLN A 55 -5.44 2.76 13.37
N GLN A 56 -5.76 1.51 13.03
CA GLN A 56 -5.89 1.02 11.67
C GLN A 56 -6.49 2.13 10.82
N ILE A 57 -5.70 2.64 9.86
CA ILE A 57 -5.97 3.86 9.11
C ILE A 57 -7.41 3.81 8.60
N GLU A 58 -8.28 4.54 9.29
CA GLU A 58 -9.56 4.98 8.79
C GLU A 58 -9.25 5.69 7.48
N TYR A 59 -9.87 5.23 6.38
CA TYR A 59 -9.70 5.72 5.02
C TYR A 59 -9.07 7.11 4.96
N ALA A 60 -7.84 7.21 4.42
CA ALA A 60 -7.09 8.46 4.36
C ALA A 60 -8.02 9.64 4.01
N ASP A 61 -8.00 10.70 4.82
CA ASP A 61 -8.89 11.86 4.67
C ASP A 61 -8.98 12.25 3.18
N PRO A 62 -10.19 12.35 2.60
CA PRO A 62 -10.37 12.73 1.20
C PRO A 62 -9.57 13.97 0.78
N ARG A 63 -9.28 14.88 1.71
CA ARG A 63 -8.42 16.05 1.47
C ARG A 63 -6.98 15.67 1.18
N VAL A 64 -6.43 14.70 1.92
CA VAL A 64 -5.08 14.17 1.69
C VAL A 64 -5.03 13.47 0.35
N VAL A 65 -6.03 12.64 0.03
CA VAL A 65 -6.11 11.96 -1.27
C VAL A 65 -6.12 12.97 -2.42
N ARG A 66 -6.95 14.01 -2.35
CA ARG A 66 -6.99 15.07 -3.36
C ARG A 66 -5.66 15.82 -3.48
N ALA A 67 -5.01 16.14 -2.37
CA ALA A 67 -3.71 16.80 -2.37
C ALA A 67 -2.63 15.92 -3.02
N THR A 68 -2.59 14.63 -2.68
CA THR A 68 -1.65 13.67 -3.27
C THR A 68 -1.90 13.47 -4.76
N LEU A 69 -3.16 13.37 -5.19
CA LEU A 69 -3.53 13.28 -6.61
C LEU A 69 -3.13 14.54 -7.38
N GLY A 70 -3.40 15.73 -6.82
CA GLY A 70 -2.96 17.00 -7.41
C GLY A 70 -1.44 17.08 -7.54
N SER A 71 -0.71 16.66 -6.50
CA SER A 71 0.75 16.60 -6.53
C SER A 71 1.27 15.57 -7.54
N PHE A 72 0.61 14.43 -7.71
CA PHE A 72 0.99 13.43 -8.71
C PHE A 72 0.89 13.98 -10.12
N VAL A 73 -0.23 14.63 -10.45
CA VAL A 73 -0.46 15.23 -11.76
C VAL A 73 0.55 16.35 -12.04
N SER A 74 0.83 17.19 -11.03
CA SER A 74 1.80 18.28 -11.19
C SER A 74 3.21 17.75 -11.42
N THR A 75 3.69 16.77 -10.64
CA THR A 75 5.04 16.19 -10.85
C THR A 75 5.14 15.38 -12.13
N PHE A 76 4.07 14.72 -12.55
CA PHE A 76 4.06 13.93 -13.78
C PHE A 76 4.14 14.79 -15.05
N ARG A 77 3.47 15.95 -15.06
CA ARG A 77 3.36 16.81 -16.26
C ARG A 77 4.30 18.01 -16.28
N SER A 78 4.84 18.41 -15.13
CA SER A 78 5.77 19.53 -15.07
C SER A 78 7.12 19.17 -15.66
N VAL A 79 7.70 20.15 -16.36
CA VAL A 79 9.01 20.05 -17.02
C VAL A 79 9.84 21.26 -16.60
N THR A 80 10.96 20.99 -15.96
CA THR A 80 11.92 21.99 -15.49
C THR A 80 13.29 21.76 -16.14
N PRO A 81 14.08 22.81 -16.41
CA PRO A 81 15.42 22.67 -16.97
C PRO A 81 16.45 22.17 -15.95
N ASP A 82 16.12 22.22 -14.65
CA ASP A 82 16.97 21.69 -13.59
C ASP A 82 16.84 20.15 -13.52
N ALA A 83 17.95 19.45 -13.80
CA ALA A 83 18.00 18.00 -13.81
C ALA A 83 17.74 17.37 -12.43
N VAL A 84 18.14 18.02 -11.33
CA VAL A 84 17.96 17.50 -9.97
C VAL A 84 16.48 17.55 -9.60
N VAL A 85 15.83 18.70 -9.84
CA VAL A 85 14.40 18.87 -9.57
C VAL A 85 13.58 17.97 -10.50
N GLN A 86 13.94 17.87 -11.78
CA GLN A 86 13.23 17.00 -12.72
C GLN A 86 13.31 15.53 -12.31
N LYS A 87 14.48 15.08 -11.83
CA LYS A 87 14.63 13.73 -11.29
C LYS A 87 13.74 13.53 -10.06
N GLN A 88 13.70 14.49 -9.15
CA GLN A 88 12.83 14.41 -7.97
C GLN A 88 11.34 14.31 -8.35
N TYR A 89 10.89 15.00 -9.40
CA TYR A 89 9.52 14.88 -9.91
C TYR A 89 9.23 13.48 -10.47
N ILE A 90 10.18 12.89 -11.18
CA ILE A 90 10.09 11.53 -11.69
C ILE A 90 10.01 10.55 -10.51
N ASP A 91 10.90 10.66 -9.54
CA ASP A 91 10.93 9.79 -8.36
C ASP A 91 9.62 9.87 -7.56
N ARG A 92 9.07 11.08 -7.36
CA ARG A 92 7.76 11.27 -6.71
C ARG A 92 6.61 10.65 -7.49
N THR A 93 6.65 10.73 -8.81
CA THR A 93 5.64 10.11 -9.68
C THR A 93 5.68 8.59 -9.52
N TYR A 94 6.87 7.99 -9.56
CA TYR A 94 7.02 6.54 -9.38
C TYR A 94 6.76 6.06 -7.95
N ALA A 95 6.96 6.90 -6.93
CA ALA A 95 6.64 6.55 -5.54
C ALA A 95 5.14 6.28 -5.32
N LEU A 96 4.27 6.85 -6.16
CA LEU A 96 2.82 6.64 -6.11
C LEU A 96 2.33 5.53 -7.05
N LEU A 97 3.24 4.91 -7.80
CA LEU A 97 2.94 3.85 -8.76
C LEU A 97 3.41 2.49 -8.24
N ARG A 98 2.56 1.47 -8.37
CA ARG A 98 2.90 0.09 -7.99
C ARG A 98 3.67 -0.60 -9.11
N THR A 99 4.78 -1.24 -8.79
CA THR A 99 5.73 -1.80 -9.78
C THR A 99 5.10 -2.79 -10.76
N SER A 100 4.12 -3.58 -10.33
CA SER A 100 3.43 -4.60 -11.14
C SER A 100 2.09 -4.16 -11.72
N ASP A 101 1.74 -2.87 -11.61
CA ASP A 101 0.46 -2.34 -12.05
C ASP A 101 0.52 -1.91 -13.54
N PRO A 102 -0.49 -2.23 -14.37
CA PRO A 102 -0.65 -1.68 -15.72
C PRO A 102 -0.49 -0.16 -15.81
N ALA A 103 -0.81 0.57 -14.74
CA ALA A 103 -0.60 2.02 -14.66
C ALA A 103 0.88 2.41 -14.84
N THR A 104 1.80 1.66 -14.22
CA THR A 104 3.25 1.90 -14.30
C THR A 104 3.78 1.63 -15.70
N GLU A 105 3.29 0.59 -16.36
CA GLU A 105 3.65 0.29 -17.75
C GLU A 105 3.25 1.43 -18.69
N LYS A 106 2.05 1.99 -18.49
CA LYS A 106 1.55 3.12 -19.27
C LYS A 106 2.37 4.40 -19.05
N VAL A 107 2.73 4.70 -17.80
CA VAL A 107 3.59 5.84 -17.47
C VAL A 107 5.00 5.66 -18.08
N ASN A 108 5.56 4.45 -17.99
CA ASN A 108 6.84 4.11 -18.61
C ASN A 108 6.82 4.30 -20.13
N ALA A 109 5.76 3.86 -20.80
CA ALA A 109 5.61 4.05 -22.24
C ALA A 109 5.53 5.54 -22.61
N TRP A 110 4.80 6.33 -21.81
CA TRP A 110 4.71 7.77 -22.01
C TRP A 110 6.05 8.48 -21.88
N PHE A 111 6.82 8.23 -20.80
CA PHE A 111 8.12 8.87 -20.61
C PHE A 111 9.17 8.46 -21.64
N ARG A 112 9.08 7.23 -22.20
CA ARG A 112 9.95 6.82 -23.32
C ARG A 112 9.72 7.66 -24.57
N GLY A 113 8.47 7.98 -24.89
CA GLY A 113 8.13 8.83 -26.05
C GLY A 113 8.22 10.33 -25.78
N ASN A 114 8.06 10.75 -24.52
CA ASN A 114 8.02 12.14 -24.08
C ASN A 114 9.00 12.36 -22.92
N SER A 115 10.29 12.23 -23.21
CA SER A 115 11.33 12.46 -22.21
C SER A 115 11.28 13.91 -21.72
N PRO A 116 11.11 14.15 -20.40
CA PRO A 116 11.08 15.50 -19.86
C PRO A 116 12.43 16.21 -20.01
N PHE A 117 13.54 15.46 -20.01
CA PHE A 117 14.89 16.03 -20.20
C PHE A 117 15.10 16.54 -21.64
N GLU A 118 14.55 15.86 -22.63
CA GLU A 118 14.59 16.34 -24.02
C GLU A 118 13.66 17.54 -24.20
N LYS A 119 12.45 17.48 -23.61
CA LYS A 119 11.49 18.58 -23.69
C LYS A 119 12.00 19.87 -23.02
N ALA A 120 12.72 19.73 -21.90
CA ALA A 120 13.29 20.85 -21.15
C ALA A 120 14.31 21.67 -21.95
N LYS A 121 14.92 21.11 -23.02
CA LYS A 121 15.82 21.85 -23.92
C LYS A 121 15.09 22.90 -24.75
N THR A 122 13.80 22.69 -25.01
CA THR A 122 13.01 23.55 -25.89
C THR A 122 12.01 24.40 -25.12
N ALA A 123 11.37 23.83 -24.09
CA ALA A 123 10.35 24.51 -23.32
C ALA A 123 10.23 23.98 -21.89
N THR A 124 9.85 24.87 -20.97
CA THR A 124 9.48 24.52 -19.60
C THR A 124 7.96 24.47 -19.47
N VAL A 125 7.47 23.65 -18.54
CA VAL A 125 6.04 23.49 -18.29
C VAL A 125 5.81 23.48 -16.79
N ALA A 126 5.06 24.45 -16.28
CA ALA A 126 4.59 24.48 -14.90
C ALA A 126 3.12 24.09 -14.86
N VAL A 127 2.77 23.11 -14.02
CA VAL A 127 1.39 22.62 -13.86
C VAL A 127 0.91 22.89 -12.45
N GLU A 128 -0.20 23.61 -12.34
CA GLU A 128 -0.91 23.86 -11.10
C GLU A 128 -2.30 23.22 -11.16
N VAL A 129 -2.63 22.40 -10.16
CA VAL A 129 -3.92 21.70 -10.10
C VAL A 129 -4.87 22.51 -9.22
N ASN A 130 -5.86 23.14 -9.85
CA ASN A 130 -6.82 24.00 -9.16
C ASN A 130 -7.83 23.22 -8.31
N ASN A 131 -8.35 22.11 -8.83
CA ASN A 131 -9.37 21.32 -8.15
C ASN A 131 -9.33 19.84 -8.56
N VAL A 132 -9.64 18.96 -7.60
CA VAL A 132 -9.77 17.51 -7.80
C VAL A 132 -11.13 17.10 -7.25
N VAL A 133 -12.02 16.61 -8.13
CA VAL A 133 -13.43 16.39 -7.82
C VAL A 133 -13.72 14.89 -7.75
N PRO A 134 -14.22 14.35 -6.62
CA PRO A 134 -14.55 12.93 -6.54
C PRO A 134 -15.72 12.59 -7.48
N LEU A 135 -15.55 11.51 -8.26
CA LEU A 135 -16.63 10.87 -9.00
C LEU A 135 -17.29 9.74 -8.19
N SER A 136 -16.54 9.06 -7.32
CA SER A 136 -17.03 8.00 -6.44
C SER A 136 -16.17 7.88 -5.17
N ASN A 137 -16.53 6.98 -4.24
CA ASN A 137 -15.70 6.71 -3.07
C ASN A 137 -14.28 6.20 -3.41
N GLN A 138 -14.06 5.73 -4.65
CA GLN A 138 -12.78 5.20 -5.12
C GLN A 138 -12.27 5.92 -6.39
N SER A 139 -12.90 7.03 -6.81
CA SER A 139 -12.58 7.70 -8.08
C SER A 139 -12.67 9.22 -7.96
N TYR A 140 -11.78 9.91 -8.66
CA TYR A 140 -11.59 11.37 -8.66
C TYR A 140 -11.28 11.87 -10.07
#